data_AF-A0A7C3NZI4-F1
#
_entry.id   AF-A0A7C3NZI4-F1
#
_cell.length_a   1.000
_cell.length_b   1.000
_cell.length_c   1.000
_cell.angle_alpha   90.00
_cell.angle_beta   90.00
_cell.angle_gamma   90.00
#
_symmetry.space_group_name_H-M   'P 1'
#
loop_
_entity.id
_entity.type
_entity.pdbx_description
1 polymer ?
#
loop_
_entity_poly.entity_id
_entity_poly.type
_entity_poly.pdbx_seq_one_letter_code
_entity_poly.pdbx_strand_id
1 'polypeptide(L)'
;MPSSYSNIASATTHALQDRLPTSDRNVAGRWSSVGCGSDGGSSGSGGGGTAYRCVDDPIGSPNNGTDYIQIRNRSGKEAIFGFSPLNIPSGATIQFVRVTYVAIANGGSANIKAALRVRSNVYTQPTAQALSSTWTTYSYDWTVNPRTGVAWTVAEINGGALEGMGVYSGNGDESVTQVYVTVVYR
;
A
#
# COMPACT_ATOMS: atom_id res chain seq x y z
N MET A 1 -25.98 -22.00 -21.28
CA MET A 1 -25.19 -21.26 -22.29
C MET A 1 -23.87 -20.88 -21.64
N PRO A 2 -22.72 -21.43 -22.06
CA PRO A 2 -21.43 -21.07 -21.46
C PRO A 2 -20.94 -19.76 -22.09
N SER A 3 -20.76 -18.73 -21.27
CA SER A 3 -20.14 -17.48 -21.68
C SER A 3 -18.65 -17.72 -21.93
N SER A 4 -18.23 -17.40 -23.13
CA SER A 4 -16.90 -17.59 -23.69
C SER A 4 -15.87 -16.66 -23.02
N TYR A 5 -14.85 -17.25 -22.40
CA TYR A 5 -13.60 -16.57 -22.11
C TYR A 5 -12.89 -16.31 -23.46
N SER A 6 -12.88 -15.05 -23.89
CA SER A 6 -12.14 -14.64 -25.08
C SER A 6 -10.65 -14.58 -24.74
N ASN A 7 -9.89 -15.55 -25.26
CA ASN A 7 -8.42 -15.51 -25.26
C ASN A 7 -7.97 -14.49 -26.31
N ILE A 8 -7.40 -13.36 -25.86
CA ILE A 8 -6.66 -12.44 -26.73
C ILE A 8 -5.20 -12.89 -26.74
N ALA A 9 -4.69 -13.28 -27.91
CA ALA A 9 -3.31 -13.70 -28.11
C ALA A 9 -2.35 -12.49 -28.26
N SER A 10 -1.33 -12.50 -27.40
CA SER A 10 0.05 -12.02 -27.62
C SER A 10 0.32 -10.53 -27.91
N ALA A 11 0.41 -9.75 -26.84
CA ALA A 11 1.24 -8.54 -26.75
C ALA A 11 1.99 -8.58 -25.43
N THR A 12 3.25 -9.04 -25.41
CA THR A 12 4.15 -9.23 -24.22
C THR A 12 3.43 -9.02 -22.88
N THR A 13 2.56 -9.97 -22.51
CA THR A 13 1.59 -9.73 -21.43
C THR A 13 2.35 -9.69 -20.13
N HIS A 14 2.43 -8.51 -19.54
CA HIS A 14 2.93 -8.37 -18.19
C HIS A 14 2.06 -9.20 -17.25
N ALA A 15 2.68 -10.10 -16.50
CA ALA A 15 2.05 -10.76 -15.38
C ALA A 15 2.14 -9.85 -14.14
N LEU A 16 1.18 -10.01 -13.22
CA LEU A 16 1.14 -9.26 -11.98
C LEU A 16 0.91 -10.18 -10.79
N GLN A 17 1.44 -9.77 -9.64
CA GLN A 17 1.14 -10.40 -8.37
C GLN A 17 0.84 -9.32 -7.33
N ASP A 18 -0.38 -9.38 -6.77
CA ASP A 18 -0.85 -8.43 -5.76
C ASP A 18 -0.78 -9.00 -4.35
N ARG A 19 -0.62 -8.12 -3.36
CA ARG A 19 -0.71 -8.46 -1.95
C ARG A 19 -1.40 -7.36 -1.14
N LEU A 20 -2.39 -7.80 -0.35
CA LEU A 20 -3.02 -7.01 0.70
C LEU A 20 -2.19 -7.06 2.00
N PRO A 21 -2.36 -6.06 2.87
CA PRO A 21 -1.86 -6.03 4.23
C PRO A 21 -2.26 -7.28 5.03
N THR A 22 -1.36 -7.76 5.88
CA THR A 22 -1.59 -8.91 6.78
C THR A 22 -1.11 -8.66 8.21
N SER A 23 -0.39 -7.55 8.42
CA SER A 23 0.20 -7.20 9.72
C SER A 23 0.61 -5.74 9.75
N ASP A 24 0.67 -5.16 10.94
CA ASP A 24 1.22 -3.83 11.18
C ASP A 24 2.74 -3.91 11.34
N ARG A 25 3.50 -3.03 10.67
CA ARG A 25 4.96 -2.91 10.85
C ARG A 25 5.39 -1.57 11.42
N ASN A 26 4.79 -0.47 10.96
CA ASN A 26 5.04 0.85 11.53
C ASN A 26 3.79 1.73 11.41
N VAL A 27 2.83 1.49 12.30
CA VAL A 27 1.51 2.18 12.28
C VAL A 27 1.16 2.76 13.67
N ALA A 28 1.62 2.10 14.74
CA ALA A 28 1.22 2.39 16.11
C ALA A 28 1.58 3.82 16.58
N GLY A 29 0.65 4.46 17.28
CA GLY A 29 0.79 5.80 17.89
C GLY A 29 0.76 6.98 16.90
N ARG A 30 0.57 6.68 15.61
CA ARG A 30 0.68 7.65 14.51
C ARG A 30 -0.63 7.83 13.75
N TRP A 31 -1.30 6.71 13.43
CA TRP A 31 -2.59 6.64 12.76
C TRP A 31 -3.61 5.97 13.68
N SER A 32 -4.86 6.42 13.65
CA SER A 32 -5.97 5.83 14.40
C SER A 32 -6.86 4.99 13.49
N SER A 33 -7.24 3.80 13.96
CA SER A 33 -8.17 2.88 13.32
C SER A 33 -9.63 3.30 13.57
N VAL A 34 -10.47 3.25 12.54
CA VAL A 34 -11.92 3.50 12.60
C VAL A 34 -12.65 2.36 11.91
N GLY A 35 -13.73 1.84 12.51
CA GLY A 35 -14.64 0.88 11.87
C GLY A 35 -14.14 -0.58 11.78
N CYS A 36 -12.83 -0.83 11.89
CA CYS A 36 -12.18 -2.13 11.66
C CYS A 36 -12.30 -3.17 12.80
N GLY A 37 -13.42 -3.11 13.54
CA GLY A 37 -13.68 -3.96 14.71
C GLY A 37 -12.87 -3.55 15.94
N SER A 38 -13.51 -3.58 17.12
CA SER A 38 -12.83 -3.43 18.42
C SER A 38 -11.83 -4.57 18.58
N ASP A 39 -10.56 -4.34 18.87
CA ASP A 39 -10.12 -3.89 20.19
C ASP A 39 -10.30 -2.38 20.40
N GLY A 40 -11.25 -2.01 21.28
CA GLY A 40 -11.50 -0.64 21.73
C GLY A 40 -10.35 -0.05 22.55
N GLY A 41 -9.16 0.06 21.94
CA GLY A 41 -7.95 0.58 22.54
C GLY A 41 -7.60 1.94 21.95
N SER A 42 -7.96 2.99 22.68
CA SER A 42 -7.44 4.34 22.52
C SER A 42 -5.94 4.36 22.21
N SER A 43 -5.55 5.20 21.25
CA SER A 43 -4.34 6.04 21.27
C SER A 43 -3.22 5.59 22.22
N GLY A 44 -2.50 4.51 21.91
CA GLY A 44 -1.47 4.01 22.81
C GLY A 44 -0.47 3.10 22.12
N SER A 45 0.81 3.51 22.10
CA SER A 45 1.95 2.79 21.57
C SER A 45 2.06 1.35 22.09
N GLY A 46 2.29 0.38 21.20
CA GLY A 46 2.80 -0.94 21.57
C GLY A 46 2.31 -2.09 20.69
N GLY A 47 2.99 -2.35 19.58
CA GLY A 47 3.29 -3.73 19.12
C GLY A 47 2.18 -4.72 18.74
N GLY A 48 0.90 -4.36 18.67
CA GLY A 48 -0.17 -5.34 18.35
C GLY A 48 -1.36 -4.78 17.59
N GLY A 49 -1.17 -3.77 16.74
CA GLY A 49 -2.28 -3.10 16.05
C GLY A 49 -2.97 -3.98 15.00
N THR A 50 -4.29 -3.84 14.93
CA THR A 50 -5.17 -4.37 13.89
C THR A 50 -5.36 -3.39 12.73
N ALA A 51 -4.49 -2.37 12.60
CA ALA A 51 -4.70 -1.28 11.65
C ALA A 51 -4.68 -1.77 10.19
N TYR A 52 -3.94 -2.84 9.90
CA TYR A 52 -3.96 -3.51 8.61
C TYR A 52 -5.38 -3.96 8.20
N ARG A 53 -6.26 -4.29 9.16
CA ARG A 53 -7.68 -4.66 8.91
C ARG A 53 -8.57 -3.50 8.50
N CYS A 54 -8.07 -2.26 8.60
CA CYS A 54 -8.78 -1.08 8.15
C CYS A 54 -8.34 -0.67 6.73
N VAL A 55 -7.41 -1.42 6.13
CA VAL A 55 -6.82 -1.11 4.82
C VAL A 55 -6.64 -2.35 3.94
N ASP A 56 -7.21 -3.49 4.33
CA ASP A 56 -7.13 -4.78 3.63
C ASP A 56 -8.38 -5.08 2.79
N ASP A 57 -9.13 -4.04 2.41
CA ASP A 57 -10.25 -4.14 1.49
C ASP A 57 -9.89 -4.95 0.23
N PRO A 58 -10.78 -5.82 -0.29
CA PRO A 58 -10.54 -6.57 -1.52
C PRO A 58 -10.18 -5.67 -2.71
N ILE A 59 -9.18 -6.08 -3.47
CA ILE A 59 -8.72 -5.34 -4.65
C ILE A 59 -9.86 -5.24 -5.66
N GLY A 60 -10.15 -4.02 -6.13
CA GLY A 60 -11.28 -3.72 -7.01
C GLY A 60 -12.63 -3.56 -6.30
N SER A 61 -12.68 -3.65 -4.98
CA SER A 61 -13.90 -3.43 -4.19
C SER A 61 -13.59 -2.76 -2.84
N PRO A 62 -13.04 -1.52 -2.83
CA PRO A 62 -12.86 -0.77 -1.59
C PRO A 62 -14.22 -0.46 -0.95
N ASN A 63 -14.28 -0.51 0.38
CA ASN A 63 -15.50 -0.31 1.15
C ASN A 63 -15.86 1.18 1.34
N ASN A 64 -15.01 2.08 0.82
CA ASN A 64 -15.21 3.52 0.77
C ASN A 64 -15.56 4.14 2.13
N GLY A 65 -14.86 3.70 3.19
CA GLY A 65 -14.90 4.33 4.51
C GLY A 65 -15.81 3.65 5.53
N THR A 66 -16.15 2.38 5.33
CA THR A 66 -16.74 1.55 6.39
C THR A 66 -15.72 1.31 7.50
N ASP A 67 -14.48 1.01 7.11
CA ASP A 67 -13.31 1.05 7.97
C ASP A 67 -12.16 1.80 7.28
N TYR A 68 -11.29 2.40 8.09
CA TYR A 68 -10.13 3.14 7.60
C TYR A 68 -9.15 3.42 8.72
N ILE A 69 -7.89 3.64 8.35
CA ILE A 69 -6.97 4.40 9.19
C ILE A 69 -7.16 5.89 8.91
N GLN A 70 -7.01 6.72 9.92
CA GLN A 70 -6.98 8.17 9.77
C GLN A 70 -5.85 8.79 10.56
N ILE A 71 -5.45 9.97 10.12
CA ILE A 71 -4.56 10.87 10.84
C ILE A 71 -5.19 12.26 10.83
N ARG A 72 -5.06 12.97 11.95
CA ARG A 72 -5.60 14.33 12.12
C ARG A 72 -4.55 15.25 12.70
N ASN A 73 -4.43 16.45 12.12
CA ASN A 73 -3.54 17.53 12.56
C ASN A 73 -2.08 17.09 12.77
N ARG A 74 -1.60 16.18 11.90
CA ARG A 74 -0.24 15.65 11.99
C ARG A 74 0.32 15.48 10.58
N SER A 75 1.61 15.73 10.44
CA SER A 75 2.38 15.47 9.23
C SER A 75 3.61 14.63 9.57
N GLY A 76 4.18 14.03 8.55
CA GLY A 76 5.44 13.32 8.65
C GLY A 76 5.34 11.99 9.39
N LYS A 77 4.22 11.27 9.18
CA LYS A 77 3.97 9.97 9.79
C LYS A 77 3.61 8.94 8.74
N GLU A 78 4.34 7.84 8.75
CA GLU A 78 4.03 6.64 7.96
C GLU A 78 3.07 5.70 8.66
N ALA A 79 2.27 5.00 7.85
CA ALA A 79 1.59 3.76 8.18
C ALA A 79 2.13 2.68 7.24
N ILE A 80 2.94 1.76 7.76
CA ILE A 80 3.54 0.67 7.01
C ILE A 80 3.00 -0.68 7.47
N PHE A 81 2.61 -1.50 6.51
CA PHE A 81 2.03 -2.81 6.70
C PHE A 81 2.91 -3.90 6.08
N GLY A 82 2.90 -5.08 6.67
CA GLY A 82 3.49 -6.28 6.09
C GLY A 82 2.47 -7.03 5.23
N PHE A 83 2.97 -7.91 4.36
CA PHE A 83 2.16 -8.77 3.49
C PHE A 83 2.75 -10.18 3.40
N SER A 84 1.96 -11.14 2.91
CA SER A 84 2.44 -12.51 2.68
C SER A 84 3.45 -12.57 1.54
N PRO A 85 4.48 -13.45 1.59
CA PRO A 85 5.54 -13.48 0.60
C PRO A 85 5.04 -13.52 -0.85
N LEU A 86 5.75 -12.79 -1.72
CA LEU A 86 5.60 -12.87 -3.16
C LEU A 86 6.36 -14.10 -3.69
N ASN A 87 5.90 -14.63 -4.82
CA ASN A 87 6.51 -15.78 -5.49
C ASN A 87 6.53 -15.53 -6.99
N ILE A 88 7.50 -14.74 -7.42
CA ILE A 88 7.72 -14.40 -8.83
C ILE A 88 8.54 -15.53 -9.49
N PRO A 89 8.17 -16.03 -10.68
CA PRO A 89 8.93 -17.06 -11.37
C PRO A 89 10.40 -16.68 -11.57
N SER A 90 11.29 -17.67 -11.43
CA SER A 90 12.71 -17.47 -11.76
C SER A 90 12.87 -17.11 -13.24
N GLY A 91 13.77 -16.16 -13.53
CA GLY A 91 14.01 -15.66 -14.88
C GLY A 91 13.07 -14.52 -15.30
N ALA A 92 12.05 -14.19 -14.50
CA ALA A 92 11.19 -13.05 -14.78
C ALA A 92 11.95 -11.71 -14.67
N THR A 93 11.56 -10.75 -15.50
CA THR A 93 12.06 -9.36 -15.43
C THR A 93 11.03 -8.48 -14.75
N ILE A 94 11.34 -8.00 -13.54
CA ILE A 94 10.50 -7.05 -12.82
C ILE A 94 10.49 -5.71 -13.56
N GLN A 95 9.30 -5.17 -13.79
CA GLN A 95 9.11 -3.87 -14.46
C GLN A 95 9.02 -2.74 -13.44
N PHE A 96 8.21 -2.97 -12.40
CA PHE A 96 8.07 -2.06 -11.27
C PHE A 96 7.39 -2.76 -10.09
N VAL A 97 7.57 -2.16 -8.93
CA VAL A 97 6.75 -2.40 -7.74
C VAL A 97 5.82 -1.20 -7.60
N ARG A 98 4.52 -1.42 -7.54
CA ARG A 98 3.50 -0.38 -7.36
C ARG A 98 2.92 -0.47 -5.97
N VAL A 99 2.74 0.67 -5.33
CA VAL A 99 1.82 0.77 -4.18
C VAL A 99 0.57 1.50 -4.65
N THR A 100 -0.58 0.91 -4.40
CA THR A 100 -1.89 1.51 -4.64
C THR A 100 -2.57 1.74 -3.31
N TYR A 101 -3.27 2.86 -3.16
CA TYR A 101 -4.04 3.18 -1.97
C TYR A 101 -5.30 3.96 -2.32
N VAL A 102 -6.34 3.80 -1.50
CA VAL A 102 -7.60 4.55 -1.61
C VAL A 102 -7.71 5.48 -0.42
N ALA A 103 -7.79 6.78 -0.69
CA ALA A 103 -7.70 7.81 0.34
C ALA A 103 -8.64 9.00 0.08
N ILE A 104 -8.89 9.76 1.13
CA ILE A 104 -9.73 10.96 1.13
C ILE A 104 -9.11 12.04 2.03
N ALA A 105 -9.29 13.30 1.64
CA ALA A 105 -9.06 14.48 2.47
C ALA A 105 -10.29 14.73 3.37
N ASN A 106 -10.10 14.70 4.68
CA ASN A 106 -11.16 15.06 5.63
C ASN A 106 -11.18 16.56 5.97
N GLY A 107 -10.16 17.31 5.54
CA GLY A 107 -10.05 18.76 5.75
C GLY A 107 -8.71 19.32 5.31
N GLY A 108 -8.69 20.62 5.01
CA GLY A 108 -7.48 21.35 4.63
C GLY A 108 -6.86 20.90 3.29
N SER A 109 -5.61 21.32 3.05
CA SER A 109 -4.81 20.92 1.88
C SER A 109 -4.10 19.59 2.12
N ALA A 110 -4.90 18.54 2.33
CA ALA A 110 -4.41 17.21 2.70
C ALA A 110 -3.58 16.57 1.58
N ASN A 111 -2.44 15.98 1.91
CA ASN A 111 -1.60 15.31 0.94
C ASN A 111 -0.85 14.11 1.52
N ILE A 112 -0.64 13.11 0.67
CA ILE A 112 -0.13 11.81 1.06
C ILE A 112 0.88 11.28 0.04
N LYS A 113 1.74 10.39 0.50
CA LYS A 113 2.77 9.72 -0.30
C LYS A 113 2.59 8.22 -0.20
N ALA A 114 2.72 7.51 -1.33
CA ALA A 114 2.97 6.07 -1.30
C ALA A 114 4.30 5.78 -0.56
N ALA A 115 4.37 4.68 0.18
CA ALA A 115 5.57 4.27 0.90
C ALA A 115 5.86 2.77 0.71
N LEU A 116 7.15 2.45 0.54
CA LEU A 116 7.69 1.09 0.55
C LEU A 116 8.67 0.91 1.69
N ARG A 117 8.68 -0.28 2.29
CA ARG A 117 9.74 -0.69 3.20
C ARG A 117 10.66 -1.70 2.51
N VAL A 118 11.93 -1.34 2.37
CA VAL A 118 12.94 -2.17 1.71
C VAL A 118 14.15 -2.35 2.63
N ARG A 119 14.39 -3.59 3.08
CA ARG A 119 15.44 -3.94 4.05
C ARG A 119 15.46 -2.98 5.24
N SER A 120 14.33 -2.89 5.93
CA SER A 120 14.09 -2.04 7.10
C SER A 120 14.09 -0.51 6.91
N ASN A 121 14.40 0.01 5.72
CA ASN A 121 14.29 1.43 5.41
C ASN A 121 12.96 1.74 4.72
N VAL A 122 12.34 2.87 5.08
CA VAL A 122 11.11 3.36 4.44
C VAL A 122 11.47 4.38 3.35
N TYR A 123 10.92 4.19 2.16
CA TYR A 123 11.08 5.05 1.00
C TYR A 123 9.71 5.55 0.56
N THR A 124 9.55 6.86 0.48
CA THR A 124 8.32 7.48 0.01
C THR A 124 8.44 7.90 -1.44
N GLN A 125 7.32 8.00 -2.16
CA GLN A 125 7.33 8.68 -3.45
C GLN A 125 7.90 10.12 -3.31
N PRO A 126 8.59 10.66 -4.34
CA PRO A 126 9.27 11.96 -4.21
C PRO A 126 8.31 13.12 -3.90
N THR A 127 7.21 13.21 -4.65
CA THR A 127 6.24 14.31 -4.60
C THR A 127 4.95 13.86 -3.92
N ALA A 128 4.41 14.63 -2.97
CA ALA A 128 3.13 14.29 -2.34
C ALA A 128 1.96 14.43 -3.33
N GLN A 129 0.98 13.52 -3.24
CA GLN A 129 -0.28 13.65 -3.96
C GLN A 129 -1.27 14.45 -3.11
N ALA A 130 -1.87 15.49 -3.70
CA ALA A 130 -3.00 16.17 -3.08
C ALA A 130 -4.22 15.23 -3.08
N LEU A 131 -4.90 15.15 -1.95
CA LEU A 131 -6.07 14.30 -1.78
C LEU A 131 -7.35 14.99 -2.23
N SER A 132 -8.25 14.21 -2.83
CA SER A 132 -9.62 14.60 -3.16
C SER A 132 -10.49 14.61 -1.90
N SER A 133 -11.58 15.37 -1.92
CA SER A 133 -12.65 15.32 -0.91
C SER A 133 -13.58 14.11 -1.07
N THR A 134 -13.27 13.18 -1.99
CA THR A 134 -13.92 11.90 -2.19
C THR A 134 -12.89 10.77 -2.17
N TRP A 135 -13.31 9.57 -1.76
CA TRP A 135 -12.47 8.37 -1.83
C TRP A 135 -11.95 8.16 -3.25
N THR A 136 -10.64 8.28 -3.40
CA THR A 136 -9.96 8.26 -4.69
C THR A 136 -8.80 7.29 -4.65
N THR A 137 -8.63 6.51 -5.71
CA THR A 137 -7.49 5.60 -5.87
C THR A 137 -6.27 6.37 -6.38
N TYR A 138 -5.16 6.20 -5.71
CA TYR A 138 -3.85 6.72 -6.09
C TYR A 138 -2.85 5.58 -6.18
N SER A 139 -1.80 5.77 -6.96
CA SER A 139 -0.70 4.79 -7.01
C SER A 139 0.63 5.45 -7.35
N TYR A 140 1.71 4.75 -7.05
CA TYR A 140 3.06 5.14 -7.45
C TYR A 140 3.91 3.91 -7.78
N ASP A 141 4.72 4.05 -8.83
CA ASP A 141 5.57 3.00 -9.37
C ASP A 141 7.04 3.24 -9.03
N TRP A 142 7.65 2.24 -8.40
CA TRP A 142 9.10 2.13 -8.27
C TRP A 142 9.62 1.22 -9.37
N THR A 143 10.06 1.81 -10.48
CA THR A 143 10.72 1.09 -11.59
C THR A 143 12.11 0.56 -11.21
N VAL A 144 12.74 1.15 -10.19
CA VAL A 144 14.00 0.72 -9.58
C VAL A 144 13.82 0.50 -8.09
N ASN A 145 14.66 -0.34 -7.50
CA ASN A 145 14.74 -0.51 -6.06
C ASN A 145 15.26 0.80 -5.44
N PRO A 146 14.46 1.51 -4.62
CA PRO A 146 14.83 2.83 -4.10
C PRO A 146 16.02 2.78 -3.13
N ARG A 147 16.36 1.59 -2.60
CA ARG A 147 17.54 1.40 -1.74
C ARG A 147 18.85 1.37 -2.53
N THR A 148 18.83 0.82 -3.74
CA THR A 148 20.05 0.52 -4.51
C THR A 148 20.17 1.38 -5.76
N GLY A 149 19.08 1.98 -6.23
CA GLY A 149 19.04 2.76 -7.47
C GLY A 149 19.10 1.90 -8.74
N VAL A 150 19.01 0.57 -8.62
CA VAL A 150 19.04 -0.39 -9.75
C VAL A 150 17.71 -1.12 -9.92
N ALA A 151 17.51 -1.77 -11.06
CA ALA A 151 16.30 -2.55 -11.32
C ALA A 151 16.05 -3.62 -10.24
N TRP A 152 14.78 -3.87 -9.93
CA TRP A 152 14.36 -4.92 -9.02
C TRP A 152 14.71 -6.30 -9.56
N THR A 153 15.22 -7.16 -8.69
CA THR A 153 15.48 -8.56 -9.01
C THR A 153 14.44 -9.48 -8.39
N VAL A 154 14.18 -10.62 -9.03
CA VAL A 154 13.33 -11.69 -8.48
C VAL A 154 13.84 -12.14 -7.10
N ALA A 155 15.16 -12.20 -6.92
CA ALA A 155 15.78 -12.58 -5.66
C ALA A 155 15.50 -11.57 -4.53
N GLU A 156 15.43 -10.27 -4.82
CA GLU A 156 15.04 -9.26 -3.83
C GLU A 156 13.56 -9.39 -3.45
N ILE A 157 12.68 -9.61 -4.43
CA ILE A 157 11.24 -9.73 -4.19
C ILE A 157 10.92 -11.01 -3.41
N ASN A 158 11.35 -12.17 -3.91
CA ASN A 158 11.07 -13.47 -3.28
C ASN A 158 11.90 -13.68 -2.01
N GLY A 159 13.09 -13.08 -1.92
CA GLY A 159 13.97 -13.15 -0.75
C GLY A 159 13.58 -12.20 0.38
N GLY A 160 12.45 -11.49 0.27
CA GLY A 160 11.91 -10.64 1.33
C GLY A 160 12.62 -9.31 1.55
N ALA A 161 13.38 -8.82 0.55
CA ALA A 161 13.96 -7.48 0.64
C ALA A 161 12.85 -6.41 0.61
N LEU A 162 11.78 -6.64 -0.14
CA LEU A 162 10.54 -5.87 -0.08
C LEU A 162 9.71 -6.37 1.11
N GLU A 163 9.65 -5.58 2.18
CA GLU A 163 9.15 -6.01 3.48
C GLU A 163 7.76 -5.46 3.81
N GLY A 164 7.34 -4.37 3.16
CA GLY A 164 6.09 -3.71 3.47
C GLY A 164 5.68 -2.64 2.48
N MET A 165 4.39 -2.33 2.52
CA MET A 165 3.77 -1.24 1.76
C MET A 165 2.96 -0.34 2.67
N GLY A 166 2.66 0.86 2.23
CA GLY A 166 1.92 1.79 3.06
C GLY A 166 1.84 3.19 2.48
N VAL A 167 1.58 4.12 3.39
CA VAL A 167 1.42 5.53 3.09
C VAL A 167 2.22 6.38 4.07
N TYR A 168 2.51 7.61 3.68
CA TYR A 168 3.12 8.63 4.51
C TYR A 168 2.31 9.92 4.40
N SER A 169 1.81 10.41 5.53
CA SER A 169 1.10 11.68 5.62
C SER A 169 2.08 12.84 5.41
N GLY A 170 1.83 13.63 4.37
CA GLY A 170 2.63 14.79 4.07
C GLY A 170 2.15 16.04 4.81
N ASN A 171 0.84 16.28 4.86
CA ASN A 171 0.19 17.34 5.65
C ASN A 171 -1.33 17.22 5.54
N GLY A 172 -2.06 17.44 6.63
CA GLY A 172 -3.52 17.58 6.65
C GLY A 172 -4.22 16.47 7.43
N ASP A 173 -5.54 16.36 7.19
CA ASP A 173 -6.37 15.30 7.77
C ASP A 173 -6.70 14.29 6.67
N GLU A 174 -6.15 13.09 6.79
CA GLU A 174 -6.29 12.03 5.78
C GLU A 174 -6.95 10.78 6.36
N SER A 175 -7.75 10.11 5.54
CA SER A 175 -8.16 8.73 5.79
C SER A 175 -7.75 7.82 4.63
N VAL A 176 -7.43 6.56 4.94
CA VAL A 176 -7.05 5.52 3.98
C VAL A 176 -7.83 4.25 4.30
N THR A 177 -8.54 3.71 3.32
CA THR A 177 -9.43 2.52 3.43
C THR A 177 -8.85 1.29 2.74
N GLN A 178 -7.85 1.48 1.88
CA GLN A 178 -7.20 0.38 1.17
C GLN A 178 -5.75 0.73 0.90
N VAL A 179 -4.86 -0.24 1.04
CA VAL A 179 -3.50 -0.20 0.51
C VAL A 179 -3.11 -1.58 0.03
N TYR A 180 -2.40 -1.69 -1.08
CA TYR A 180 -1.84 -2.95 -1.54
C TYR A 180 -0.58 -2.72 -2.38
N VAL A 181 0.22 -3.77 -2.53
CA VAL A 181 1.38 -3.78 -3.40
C VAL A 181 1.13 -4.67 -4.60
N THR A 182 1.55 -4.22 -5.78
CA THR A 182 1.54 -4.97 -7.03
C THR A 182 2.95 -5.08 -7.56
N VAL A 183 3.41 -6.29 -7.88
CA VAL A 183 4.65 -6.50 -8.64
C VAL A 183 4.29 -6.88 -10.07
N VAL A 184 4.74 -6.08 -11.03
CA VAL A 184 4.52 -6.32 -12.46
C VAL A 184 5.79 -6.84 -13.10
N TYR A 185 5.71 -7.94 -13.83
CA TYR A 185 6.86 -8.65 -14.39
C TYR A 185 6.56 -9.26 -15.77
N ARG A 186 7.60 -9.70 -16.46
CA ARG A 186 7.55 -10.44 -17.73
C ARG A 186 8.34 -11.72 -17.61
#